data_AF-A0A7H8ILT3-F1
#
_entry.id   AF-A0A7H8ILT3-F1
#
_cell.length_a   1.000
_cell.length_b   1.000
_cell.length_c   1.000
_cell.angle_alpha   90.00
_cell.angle_beta   90.00
_cell.angle_gamma   90.00
#
_symmetry.space_group_name_H-M   'P 1'
#
loop_
_entity.id
_entity.type
_entity.pdbx_description
1 polymer ?
#
loop_
_entity_poly.entity_id
_entity_poly.type
_entity_poly.pdbx_seq_one_letter_code
_entity_poly.pdbx_strand_id
1 'polypeptide(L)'
;MESLARGGTRWKRFAVVMVPSVAATAAIGVALSQGALAASFNVSGQQFKVTADRLDGKGFVQYGALDTQHGGKNIPVAVSAFKNAKIKGLCQSVVIPVPVFGDVSLKLQAGNGGKQVEAKNLFIDLDQLDADATFRGINIGVAAGDSTKGPGIKKGDKALPGSFAQEADSATLTDVKQTAWATSAGTFKLSGLSMKVSKGKNECF
;
A
#
# COMPACT_ATOMS: atom_id res chain seq x y z
N MET A 1 -14.54 49.16 43.13
CA MET A 1 -15.20 47.85 43.28
C MET A 1 -14.83 47.01 42.07
N GLU A 2 -13.83 46.14 42.21
CA GLU A 2 -13.44 45.20 41.15
C GLU A 2 -14.51 44.12 41.03
N SER A 3 -15.14 44.03 39.86
CA SER A 3 -16.03 42.92 39.54
C SER A 3 -15.19 41.69 39.24
N LEU A 4 -15.13 40.76 40.19
CA LEU A 4 -14.58 39.42 39.96
C LEU A 4 -15.31 38.80 38.77
N ALA A 5 -14.64 38.73 37.62
CA ALA A 5 -15.13 38.01 36.46
C ALA A 5 -15.41 36.56 36.90
N ARG A 6 -16.69 36.21 37.04
CA ARG A 6 -17.12 34.84 37.37
C ARG A 6 -16.69 33.91 36.25
N GLY A 7 -15.49 33.37 36.35
CA GLY A 7 -14.98 32.29 35.52
C GLY A 7 -15.77 31.01 35.82
N GLY A 8 -16.83 30.78 35.05
CA GLY A 8 -17.64 29.57 35.17
C GLY A 8 -18.20 29.17 33.81
N THR A 9 -18.01 27.91 33.44
CA THR A 9 -18.55 27.37 32.20
C THR A 9 -20.07 27.39 32.28
N ARG A 10 -20.72 28.15 31.39
CA ARG A 10 -22.19 28.12 31.26
C ARG A 10 -22.59 26.77 30.67
N TRP A 11 -22.76 25.77 31.53
CA TRP A 11 -23.01 24.37 31.15
C TRP A 11 -24.10 24.18 30.11
N LYS A 12 -25.20 24.95 30.16
CA LYS A 12 -26.25 24.91 29.13
C LYS A 12 -25.75 25.39 27.76
N ARG A 13 -25.00 26.51 27.70
CA ARG A 13 -24.44 27.03 26.44
C ARG A 13 -23.30 26.16 25.93
N PHE A 14 -22.49 25.65 26.84
CA PHE A 14 -21.43 24.69 26.52
C PHE A 14 -22.01 23.42 25.91
N ALA A 15 -23.05 22.83 26.50
CA ALA A 15 -23.71 21.64 25.97
C ALA A 15 -24.32 21.87 24.58
N VAL A 16 -24.95 23.04 24.35
CA VAL A 16 -25.52 23.40 23.03
C VAL A 16 -24.46 23.43 21.92
N VAL A 17 -23.20 23.73 22.23
CA VAL A 17 -22.10 23.76 21.24
C VAL A 17 -21.35 22.42 21.20
N MET A 18 -21.11 21.80 22.36
CA MET A 18 -20.36 20.55 22.47
C MET A 18 -21.12 19.38 21.83
N VAL A 19 -22.41 19.24 22.11
CA VAL A 19 -23.18 18.06 21.67
C VAL A 19 -23.23 17.96 20.14
N PRO A 20 -23.56 19.03 19.37
CA PRO A 20 -23.50 18.96 17.91
C PRO A 20 -22.09 18.70 17.37
N SER A 21 -21.06 19.29 18.00
CA SER A 21 -19.67 19.12 17.57
C SER A 21 -19.18 17.69 17.74
N VAL A 22 -19.49 17.07 18.88
CA VAL A 22 -19.16 15.67 19.15
C VAL A 22 -19.98 14.76 18.23
N ALA A 23 -21.27 15.04 18.03
CA ALA A 23 -22.12 14.27 17.12
C ALA A 23 -21.61 14.33 15.67
N ALA A 24 -21.20 15.49 15.18
CA ALA A 24 -20.61 15.65 13.85
C ALA A 24 -19.28 14.88 13.73
N THR A 25 -18.43 14.96 14.74
CA THR A 25 -17.16 14.22 14.78
C THR A 25 -17.40 12.71 14.79
N ALA A 26 -18.36 12.23 15.59
CA ALA A 26 -18.76 10.83 15.62
C ALA A 26 -19.33 10.36 14.28
N ALA A 27 -20.18 11.17 13.63
CA ALA A 27 -20.73 10.89 12.32
C ALA A 27 -19.63 10.77 11.25
N ILE A 28 -18.63 11.66 11.28
CA ILE A 28 -17.45 11.56 10.41
C ILE A 28 -16.66 10.28 10.72
N GLY A 29 -16.47 9.95 11.99
CA GLY A 29 -15.81 8.71 12.41
C GLY A 29 -16.52 7.44 11.92
N VAL A 30 -17.85 7.41 11.97
CA VAL A 30 -18.67 6.30 11.43
C VAL A 30 -18.61 6.26 9.91
N ALA A 31 -18.68 7.41 9.24
CA ALA A 31 -18.57 7.48 7.79
C ALA A 31 -17.19 7.02 7.29
N LEU A 32 -16.11 7.31 8.03
CA LEU A 32 -14.77 6.78 7.76
C LEU A 32 -14.68 5.27 8.02
N SER A 33 -15.27 4.77 9.10
CA SER A 33 -15.20 3.35 9.46
C SER A 33 -15.96 2.46 8.47
N GLN A 34 -17.11 2.94 7.98
CA GLN A 34 -17.94 2.32 6.95
C GLN A 34 -17.43 2.55 5.52
N GLY A 35 -16.38 3.36 5.33
CA GLY A 35 -15.80 3.63 4.01
C GLY A 35 -16.61 4.59 3.12
N ALA A 36 -17.63 5.26 3.67
CA ALA A 36 -18.42 6.28 2.97
C ALA A 36 -17.61 7.56 2.71
N LEU A 37 -16.62 7.86 3.56
CA LEU A 37 -15.58 8.83 3.32
C LEU A 37 -14.26 8.07 3.13
N ALA A 38 -13.80 7.94 1.88
CA ALA A 38 -12.49 7.37 1.63
C ALA A 38 -11.43 8.36 2.10
N ALA A 39 -10.65 8.01 3.13
CA ALA A 39 -9.31 8.55 3.32
C ALA A 39 -8.49 8.12 2.10
N SER A 40 -8.67 8.86 1.01
CA SER A 40 -8.32 8.41 -0.34
C SER A 40 -6.81 8.44 -0.46
N PHE A 41 -6.18 7.26 -0.34
CA PHE A 41 -4.82 7.06 -0.80
C PHE A 41 -4.87 7.12 -2.32
N ASN A 42 -4.83 8.33 -2.86
CA ASN A 42 -4.64 8.54 -4.28
C ASN A 42 -3.20 8.16 -4.60
N VAL A 43 -3.01 7.22 -5.53
CA VAL A 43 -1.66 6.91 -6.00
C VAL A 43 -1.10 8.12 -6.76
N SER A 44 0.21 8.37 -6.63
CA SER A 44 0.87 9.55 -7.22
C SER A 44 0.81 9.59 -8.75
N GLY A 45 0.38 8.48 -9.36
CA GLY A 45 0.34 8.29 -10.79
C GLY A 45 1.72 8.12 -11.42
N GLN A 46 2.75 7.92 -10.62
CA GLN A 46 4.08 7.54 -11.06
C GLN A 46 4.30 6.06 -10.78
N GLN A 47 4.71 5.34 -11.81
CA GLN A 47 5.17 3.96 -11.64
C GLN A 47 6.55 3.98 -10.99
N PHE A 48 6.80 3.01 -10.13
CA PHE A 48 8.14 2.71 -9.65
C PHE A 48 8.50 1.29 -10.04
N LYS A 49 9.79 1.10 -10.30
CA LYS A 49 10.39 -0.17 -10.66
C LYS A 49 11.02 -0.78 -9.43
N VAL A 50 10.77 -2.07 -9.22
CA VAL A 50 11.39 -2.83 -8.13
C VAL A 50 12.04 -4.07 -8.71
N THR A 51 13.25 -4.37 -8.24
CA THR A 51 13.85 -5.68 -8.40
C THR A 51 14.10 -6.32 -7.05
N ALA A 52 14.10 -7.65 -7.03
CA ALA A 52 14.56 -8.43 -5.89
C ALA A 52 15.16 -9.74 -6.39
N ASP A 53 16.29 -10.14 -5.82
CA ASP A 53 16.92 -11.43 -6.14
C ASP A 53 16.00 -12.59 -5.74
N ARG A 54 15.31 -12.43 -4.60
CA ARG A 54 14.40 -13.43 -4.08
C ARG A 54 13.32 -12.82 -3.19
N LEU A 55 12.07 -13.23 -3.42
CA LEU A 55 10.92 -12.96 -2.56
C LEU A 55 10.33 -14.28 -2.09
N ASP A 56 10.36 -14.51 -0.77
CA ASP A 56 9.70 -15.65 -0.11
C ASP A 56 8.45 -15.16 0.61
N GLY A 57 7.28 -15.50 0.07
CA GLY A 57 5.97 -15.12 0.56
C GLY A 57 5.20 -16.27 1.20
N LYS A 58 4.41 -15.97 2.23
CA LYS A 58 3.44 -16.88 2.85
C LYS A 58 2.05 -16.27 2.82
N GLY A 59 1.04 -17.11 2.58
CA GLY A 59 -0.35 -16.68 2.39
C GLY A 59 -0.40 -15.70 1.23
N PHE A 60 -0.19 -16.23 0.02
CA PHE A 60 -0.22 -15.47 -1.22
C PHE A 60 -1.65 -15.40 -1.73
N VAL A 61 -2.06 -14.22 -2.19
CA VAL A 61 -3.31 -14.01 -2.93
C VAL A 61 -3.02 -13.00 -4.04
N GLN A 62 -3.49 -13.25 -5.25
CA GLN A 62 -3.41 -12.32 -6.38
C GLN A 62 -4.79 -12.11 -6.99
N TYR A 63 -5.19 -10.85 -7.16
CA TYR A 63 -6.50 -10.48 -7.70
C TYR A 63 -6.41 -9.18 -8.51
N GLY A 64 -7.40 -8.92 -9.36
CA GLY A 64 -7.52 -7.66 -10.09
C GLY A 64 -8.25 -6.59 -9.27
N ALA A 65 -7.77 -5.36 -9.32
CA ALA A 65 -8.43 -4.20 -8.71
C ALA A 65 -8.30 -2.95 -9.59
N LEU A 66 -9.01 -1.88 -9.21
CA LEU A 66 -8.85 -0.55 -9.79
C LEU A 66 -8.26 0.41 -8.76
N ASP A 67 -7.09 0.96 -9.06
CA ASP A 67 -6.49 2.06 -8.31
C ASP A 67 -7.00 3.41 -8.81
N THR A 68 -7.03 4.41 -7.93
CA THR A 68 -7.42 5.77 -8.28
C THR A 68 -6.21 6.69 -8.15
N GLN A 69 -5.77 7.25 -9.28
CA GLN A 69 -4.71 8.24 -9.30
C GLN A 69 -5.17 9.57 -8.70
N HIS A 70 -4.20 10.36 -8.25
CA HIS A 70 -4.43 11.77 -7.97
C HIS A 70 -5.00 12.46 -9.24
N GLY A 71 -6.18 13.06 -9.13
CA GLY A 71 -6.95 13.57 -10.28
C GLY A 71 -8.10 12.68 -10.75
N GLY A 72 -8.34 11.53 -10.10
CA GLY A 72 -9.57 10.74 -10.26
C GLY A 72 -9.56 9.71 -11.41
N LYS A 73 -8.44 9.58 -12.14
CA LYS A 73 -8.30 8.54 -13.18
C LYS A 73 -8.17 7.16 -12.53
N ASN A 74 -8.98 6.21 -12.97
CA ASN A 74 -8.87 4.81 -12.54
C ASN A 74 -7.85 4.05 -13.41
N ILE A 75 -7.07 3.16 -12.79
CA ILE A 75 -6.08 2.31 -13.46
C ILE A 75 -6.29 0.85 -13.04
N PRO A 76 -6.35 -0.10 -13.99
CA PRO A 76 -6.35 -1.51 -13.66
C PRO A 76 -5.01 -1.95 -13.10
N VAL A 77 -5.03 -2.66 -11.99
CA VAL A 77 -3.84 -3.20 -11.32
C VAL A 77 -4.05 -4.66 -10.95
N ALA A 78 -2.97 -5.43 -11.00
CA ALA A 78 -2.93 -6.78 -10.45
C ALA A 78 -2.34 -6.70 -9.04
N VAL A 79 -3.18 -6.85 -8.02
CA VAL A 79 -2.72 -6.78 -6.62
C VAL A 79 -2.15 -8.14 -6.24
N SER A 80 -0.86 -8.17 -5.92
CA SER A 80 -0.22 -9.31 -5.26
C SER A 80 -0.09 -9.06 -3.77
N ALA A 81 -0.72 -9.93 -2.99
CA ALA A 81 -0.81 -9.80 -1.55
C ALA A 81 -0.11 -10.97 -0.85
N PHE A 82 0.64 -10.67 0.21
CA PHE A 82 1.35 -11.63 1.03
C PHE A 82 1.13 -11.34 2.50
N LYS A 83 0.68 -12.34 3.26
CA LYS A 83 0.53 -12.19 4.72
C LYS A 83 1.87 -11.92 5.39
N ASN A 84 2.91 -12.65 4.99
CA ASN A 84 4.29 -12.38 5.38
C ASN A 84 5.19 -12.54 4.15
N ALA A 85 6.13 -11.62 3.97
CA ALA A 85 7.14 -11.72 2.93
C ALA A 85 8.53 -11.45 3.47
N LYS A 86 9.52 -12.19 2.95
CA LYS A 86 10.95 -11.95 3.16
C LYS A 86 11.58 -11.67 1.80
N ILE A 87 12.27 -10.55 1.68
CA ILE A 87 12.85 -10.09 0.41
C ILE A 87 14.36 -9.94 0.57
N LYS A 88 15.12 -10.47 -0.40
CA LYS A 88 16.57 -10.31 -0.53
C LYS A 88 16.89 -9.46 -1.76
N GLY A 89 17.92 -8.63 -1.67
CA GLY A 89 18.40 -7.84 -2.81
C GLY A 89 17.37 -6.82 -3.32
N LEU A 90 16.59 -6.22 -2.42
CA LEU A 90 15.57 -5.25 -2.82
C LEU A 90 16.24 -4.02 -3.43
N CYS A 91 15.88 -3.68 -4.65
CA CYS A 91 16.13 -2.39 -5.29
C CYS A 91 14.80 -1.79 -5.71
N GLN A 92 14.50 -0.57 -5.28
CA GLN A 92 13.33 0.18 -5.71
C GLN A 92 13.79 1.51 -6.30
N SER A 93 13.25 1.89 -7.46
CA SER A 93 13.56 3.17 -8.11
C SER A 93 12.31 3.83 -8.65
N VAL A 94 12.21 5.13 -8.46
CA VAL A 94 11.18 5.98 -9.10
C VAL A 94 11.86 7.14 -9.80
N VAL A 95 11.40 7.44 -11.02
CA VAL A 95 11.83 8.60 -11.80
C VAL A 95 10.77 9.69 -11.67
N ILE A 96 11.16 10.83 -11.13
CA ILE A 96 10.31 11.97 -10.90
C ILE A 96 10.73 13.07 -11.89
N PRO A 97 9.87 13.50 -12.82
CA PRO A 97 10.16 14.64 -13.67
C PRO A 97 10.07 15.91 -12.84
N VAL A 98 11.18 16.65 -12.73
CA VAL A 98 11.23 17.91 -11.98
C VAL A 98 11.26 19.07 -12.97
N PRO A 99 10.31 20.03 -12.89
CA PRO A 99 10.35 21.23 -13.69
C PRO A 99 11.71 21.92 -13.56
N VAL A 100 12.27 22.40 -14.68
CA VAL A 100 13.57 23.10 -14.75
C VAL A 100 14.82 22.21 -14.58
N PHE A 101 14.76 21.15 -13.76
CA PHE A 101 15.94 20.31 -13.46
C PHE A 101 16.02 19.00 -14.28
N GLY A 102 14.96 18.66 -15.01
CA GLY A 102 14.86 17.39 -15.73
C GLY A 102 14.52 16.23 -14.79
N ASP A 103 14.73 15.00 -15.26
CA ASP A 103 14.41 13.80 -14.49
C ASP A 103 15.32 13.65 -13.26
N VAL A 104 14.73 13.32 -12.11
CA VAL A 104 15.43 12.97 -10.88
C VAL A 104 15.00 11.57 -10.46
N SER A 105 15.97 10.71 -10.16
CA SER A 105 15.72 9.35 -9.71
C SER A 105 15.96 9.22 -8.21
N LEU A 106 14.97 8.68 -7.51
CA LEU A 106 15.10 8.21 -6.14
C LEU A 106 15.27 6.69 -6.17
N LYS A 107 16.41 6.21 -5.67
CA LYS A 107 16.77 4.78 -5.62
C LYS A 107 16.97 4.33 -4.18
N LEU A 108 16.27 3.27 -3.80
CA LEU A 108 16.27 2.61 -2.51
C LEU A 108 16.82 1.20 -2.67
N GLN A 109 17.73 0.80 -1.78
CA GLN A 109 18.25 -0.57 -1.72
C GLN A 109 18.18 -1.10 -0.30
N ALA A 110 17.81 -2.36 -0.12
CA ALA A 110 17.75 -3.02 1.18
C ALA A 110 17.87 -4.55 1.05
N GLY A 111 18.07 -5.26 2.16
CA GLY A 111 18.15 -6.73 2.13
C GLY A 111 19.43 -7.27 1.49
N ASN A 112 20.53 -6.52 1.62
CA ASN A 112 21.87 -6.88 1.14
C ASN A 112 22.76 -7.38 2.29
N GLY A 113 23.87 -8.04 1.97
CA GLY A 113 24.89 -8.44 2.95
C GLY A 113 24.39 -9.44 4.00
N GLY A 114 23.59 -10.41 3.58
CA GLY A 114 23.01 -11.45 4.45
C GLY A 114 21.78 -11.02 5.25
N LYS A 115 21.36 -9.75 5.17
CA LYS A 115 20.12 -9.25 5.79
C LYS A 115 18.92 -9.47 4.86
N GLN A 116 17.71 -9.52 5.42
CA GLN A 116 16.47 -9.61 4.66
C GLN A 116 15.55 -8.45 5.03
N VAL A 117 14.79 -7.97 4.04
CA VAL A 117 13.63 -7.11 4.27
C VAL A 117 12.47 -8.00 4.73
N GLU A 118 11.75 -7.56 5.75
CA GLU A 118 10.59 -8.28 6.28
C GLU A 118 9.33 -7.43 6.10
N ALA A 119 8.29 -8.02 5.53
CA ALA A 119 7.00 -7.36 5.32
C ALA A 119 5.86 -8.19 5.93
N LYS A 120 4.88 -7.51 6.52
CA LYS A 120 3.64 -8.10 7.02
C LYS A 120 2.45 -7.43 6.36
N ASN A 121 1.47 -8.23 5.92
CA ASN A 121 0.31 -7.78 5.14
C ASN A 121 0.74 -6.88 3.98
N LEU A 122 1.65 -7.40 3.16
CA LEU A 122 2.20 -6.71 2.00
C LEU A 122 1.19 -6.81 0.85
N PHE A 123 0.90 -5.68 0.21
CA PHE A 123 0.13 -5.56 -1.02
C PHE A 123 0.97 -4.78 -2.01
N ILE A 124 1.09 -5.31 -3.23
CA ILE A 124 1.82 -4.71 -4.32
C ILE A 124 0.85 -4.57 -5.49
N ASP A 125 0.62 -3.32 -5.91
CA ASP A 125 -0.37 -2.98 -6.92
C ASP A 125 0.39 -2.91 -8.26
N LEU A 126 0.42 -4.05 -8.96
CA LEU A 126 1.30 -4.28 -10.11
C LEU A 126 0.68 -3.83 -11.42
N ASP A 127 1.52 -3.27 -12.28
CA ASP A 127 1.27 -3.12 -13.72
C ASP A 127 1.85 -4.33 -14.48
N GLN A 128 3.06 -4.72 -14.11
CA GLN A 128 3.81 -5.81 -14.71
C GLN A 128 4.67 -6.52 -13.65
N LEU A 129 4.80 -7.84 -13.78
CA LEU A 129 5.68 -8.68 -12.99
C LEU A 129 6.33 -9.73 -13.89
N ASP A 130 7.66 -9.71 -13.94
CA ASP A 130 8.50 -10.75 -14.53
C ASP A 130 9.32 -11.40 -13.40
N ALA A 131 9.18 -12.72 -13.24
CA ALA A 131 9.93 -13.50 -12.26
C ALA A 131 9.81 -15.00 -12.56
N ASP A 132 10.79 -15.77 -12.09
CA ASP A 132 10.60 -17.21 -11.94
C ASP A 132 9.86 -17.48 -10.63
N ALA A 133 8.73 -18.18 -10.70
CA ALA A 133 7.84 -18.38 -9.55
C ALA A 133 7.56 -19.86 -9.29
N THR A 134 7.68 -20.25 -8.01
CA THR A 134 7.26 -21.57 -7.51
C THR A 134 6.22 -21.38 -6.42
N PHE A 135 5.03 -21.94 -6.62
CA PHE A 135 3.94 -21.91 -5.66
C PHE A 135 3.74 -23.27 -5.01
N ARG A 136 3.38 -23.29 -3.72
CA ARG A 136 2.95 -24.51 -3.02
C ARG A 136 1.51 -24.34 -2.55
N GLY A 137 0.69 -25.36 -2.81
CA GLY A 137 -0.73 -25.34 -2.47
C GLY A 137 -1.49 -24.25 -3.22
N ILE A 138 -1.22 -24.09 -4.52
CA ILE A 138 -1.84 -23.06 -5.34
C ILE A 138 -3.26 -23.46 -5.75
N ASN A 139 -4.20 -22.55 -5.57
CA ASN A 139 -5.53 -22.58 -6.15
C ASN A 139 -5.64 -21.45 -7.18
N ILE A 140 -6.11 -21.76 -8.38
CA ILE A 140 -6.26 -20.82 -9.48
C ILE A 140 -7.74 -20.75 -9.85
N GLY A 141 -8.30 -19.55 -9.97
CA GLY A 141 -9.71 -19.35 -10.32
C GLY A 141 -10.66 -19.37 -9.13
N VAL A 142 -10.17 -19.07 -7.93
CA VAL A 142 -11.05 -18.81 -6.78
C VAL A 142 -11.66 -17.41 -6.90
N ALA A 143 -12.82 -17.19 -6.27
CA ALA A 143 -13.36 -15.85 -6.14
C ALA A 143 -12.48 -15.02 -5.19
N ALA A 144 -12.12 -13.80 -5.59
CA ALA A 144 -11.25 -12.92 -4.80
C ALA A 144 -11.75 -12.68 -3.37
N GLY A 145 -13.08 -12.59 -3.18
CA GLY A 145 -13.73 -12.41 -1.89
C GLY A 145 -13.75 -13.67 -1.02
N ASP A 146 -13.57 -14.85 -1.62
CA ASP A 146 -13.59 -16.15 -0.93
C ASP A 146 -12.18 -16.67 -0.62
N SER A 147 -11.12 -15.89 -0.90
CA SER A 147 -9.74 -16.30 -0.64
C SER A 147 -9.54 -16.59 0.85
N THR A 148 -8.90 -17.71 1.15
CA THR A 148 -8.69 -18.21 2.52
C THR A 148 -7.25 -18.03 3.02
N LYS A 149 -6.29 -17.75 2.12
CA LYS A 149 -4.86 -17.72 2.46
C LYS A 149 -4.39 -16.38 3.03
N GLY A 150 -4.68 -15.28 2.33
CA GLY A 150 -4.61 -13.93 2.91
C GLY A 150 -3.65 -12.95 2.22
N PRO A 151 -3.50 -11.72 2.76
CA PRO A 151 -4.39 -11.05 3.72
C PRO A 151 -5.83 -10.79 3.22
N GLY A 152 -6.17 -11.27 2.02
CA GLY A 152 -7.48 -11.09 1.38
C GLY A 152 -7.49 -9.82 0.53
N ILE A 153 -8.68 -9.37 0.14
CA ILE A 153 -8.82 -8.08 -0.54
C ILE A 153 -8.47 -6.96 0.45
N LYS A 154 -7.59 -6.04 0.05
CA LYS A 154 -7.20 -4.89 0.87
C LYS A 154 -8.42 -4.00 1.10
N LYS A 155 -8.60 -3.56 2.34
CA LYS A 155 -9.75 -2.70 2.69
C LYS A 155 -9.68 -1.41 1.86
N GLY A 156 -10.72 -1.15 1.08
CA GLY A 156 -10.84 0.04 0.23
C GLY A 156 -10.43 -0.18 -1.22
N ASP A 157 -9.91 -1.35 -1.58
CA ASP A 157 -9.65 -1.68 -2.99
C ASP A 157 -10.96 -1.84 -3.75
N LYS A 158 -10.98 -1.31 -4.98
CA LYS A 158 -12.09 -1.47 -5.92
C LYS A 158 -11.93 -2.80 -6.65
N ALA A 159 -12.04 -3.91 -5.93
CA ALA A 159 -12.03 -5.27 -6.46
C ALA A 159 -13.44 -5.88 -6.43
N LEU A 160 -13.80 -6.64 -7.45
CA LEU A 160 -15.07 -7.37 -7.47
C LEU A 160 -14.91 -8.67 -6.65
N PRO A 161 -15.71 -8.93 -5.60
CA PRO A 161 -15.54 -10.12 -4.77
C PRO A 161 -15.64 -11.45 -5.56
N GLY A 162 -16.48 -11.52 -6.58
CA GLY A 162 -16.61 -12.70 -7.44
C GLY A 162 -15.58 -12.79 -8.58
N SER A 163 -14.62 -11.88 -8.66
CA SER A 163 -13.62 -11.88 -9.74
C SER A 163 -12.57 -12.98 -9.55
N PHE A 164 -11.90 -13.31 -10.65
CA PHE A 164 -10.79 -14.25 -10.67
C PHE A 164 -9.69 -13.84 -9.69
N ALA A 165 -9.27 -14.80 -8.87
CA ALA A 165 -8.10 -14.70 -8.03
C ALA A 165 -7.30 -16.01 -8.02
N GLN A 166 -6.06 -15.88 -7.59
CA GLN A 166 -5.16 -16.98 -7.30
C GLN A 166 -4.75 -16.90 -5.84
N GLU A 167 -4.57 -18.03 -5.18
CA GLU A 167 -4.07 -18.07 -3.81
C GLU A 167 -3.11 -19.24 -3.62
N ALA A 168 -2.15 -19.11 -2.70
CA ALA A 168 -1.22 -20.19 -2.38
C ALA A 168 -0.76 -20.12 -0.92
N ASP A 169 -0.37 -21.26 -0.34
CA ASP A 169 0.20 -21.30 1.01
C ASP A 169 1.55 -20.58 1.07
N SER A 170 2.37 -20.77 0.05
CA SER A 170 3.63 -20.06 -0.13
C SER A 170 3.94 -19.84 -1.60
N ALA A 171 4.60 -18.71 -1.87
CA ALA A 171 5.14 -18.38 -3.18
C ALA A 171 6.60 -17.99 -3.01
N THR A 172 7.48 -18.61 -3.79
CA THR A 172 8.88 -18.22 -3.92
C THR A 172 9.07 -17.66 -5.30
N LEU A 173 9.51 -16.40 -5.38
CA LEU A 173 9.86 -15.74 -6.63
C LEU A 173 11.36 -15.45 -6.63
N THR A 174 12.01 -15.65 -7.77
CA THR A 174 13.42 -15.30 -8.02
C THR A 174 13.53 -14.42 -9.26
N ASP A 175 14.60 -13.63 -9.32
CA ASP A 175 14.86 -12.69 -10.42
C ASP A 175 13.68 -11.75 -10.68
N VAL A 176 13.09 -11.25 -9.59
CA VAL A 176 11.89 -10.42 -9.62
C VAL A 176 12.22 -9.09 -10.27
N LYS A 177 11.46 -8.74 -11.30
CA LYS A 177 11.37 -7.40 -11.90
C LYS A 177 9.91 -7.02 -11.97
N GLN A 178 9.54 -5.95 -11.30
CA GLN A 178 8.15 -5.52 -11.24
C GLN A 178 8.04 -4.02 -11.43
N THR A 179 7.01 -3.64 -12.17
CA THR A 179 6.54 -2.27 -12.31
C THR A 179 5.26 -2.15 -11.53
N ALA A 180 5.23 -1.26 -10.54
CA ALA A 180 4.11 -1.11 -9.62
C ALA A 180 3.67 0.34 -9.51
N TRP A 181 2.37 0.52 -9.22
CA TRP A 181 1.74 1.81 -8.97
C TRP A 181 1.75 2.17 -7.49
N ALA A 182 1.63 1.17 -6.62
CA ALA A 182 1.69 1.33 -5.19
C ALA A 182 2.23 0.06 -4.50
N THR A 183 2.79 0.27 -3.31
CA THR A 183 3.09 -0.81 -2.36
C THR A 183 2.65 -0.36 -1.00
N SER A 184 1.89 -1.21 -0.31
CA SER A 184 1.45 -0.96 1.06
C SER A 184 1.72 -2.19 1.92
N ALA A 185 2.06 -1.96 3.18
CA ALA A 185 2.28 -3.04 4.13
C ALA A 185 1.86 -2.61 5.52
N GLY A 186 1.30 -3.53 6.30
CA GLY A 186 1.05 -3.29 7.72
C GLY A 186 2.35 -3.10 8.51
N THR A 187 3.43 -3.77 8.10
CA THR A 187 4.79 -3.52 8.60
C THR A 187 5.79 -3.74 7.47
N PHE A 188 6.74 -2.83 7.31
CA PHE A 188 7.80 -2.94 6.30
C PHE A 188 9.16 -2.61 6.93
N LYS A 189 9.95 -3.65 7.21
CA LYS A 189 11.25 -3.55 7.88
C LYS A 189 12.37 -3.67 6.84
N LEU A 190 12.93 -2.53 6.46
CA LEU A 190 14.00 -2.42 5.47
C LEU A 190 15.38 -2.56 6.12
N SER A 191 15.82 -3.79 6.35
CA SER A 191 17.14 -4.07 6.92
C SER A 191 18.24 -3.68 5.93
N GLY A 192 19.18 -2.81 6.37
CA GLY A 192 20.28 -2.36 5.51
C GLY A 192 19.84 -1.35 4.44
N LEU A 193 18.83 -0.54 4.76
CA LEU A 193 18.33 0.53 3.90
C LEU A 193 19.45 1.50 3.48
N SER A 194 19.60 1.69 2.17
CA SER A 194 20.37 2.75 1.55
C SER A 194 19.47 3.49 0.58
N MET A 195 19.44 4.83 0.67
CA MET A 195 18.62 5.67 -0.20
C MET A 195 19.51 6.71 -0.87
N LYS A 196 19.34 6.88 -2.18
CA LYS A 196 20.11 7.81 -3.01
C LYS A 196 19.17 8.60 -3.91
N VAL A 197 19.48 9.88 -4.07
CA VAL A 197 18.84 10.77 -5.05
C VAL A 197 19.91 11.10 -6.09
N SER A 198 19.54 11.00 -7.36
CA SER A 198 20.45 11.21 -8.48
C SER A 198 19.76 11.93 -9.64
N LYS A 199 20.50 12.75 -10.38
CA LYS A 199 19.99 13.38 -11.61
C LYS A 199 19.95 12.36 -12.75
N GLY A 200 18.98 12.50 -13.64
CA GLY A 200 18.73 11.60 -14.75
C GLY A 200 17.94 10.35 -14.36
N LYS A 201 17.78 9.43 -15.33
CA LYS A 201 17.08 8.15 -15.19
C LYS A 201 18.04 7.08 -14.67
N ASN A 202 17.95 6.76 -13.39
CA ASN A 202 18.76 5.76 -12.70
C ASN A 202 17.85 4.70 -12.09
N GLU A 203 17.27 3.89 -12.96
CA GLU A 203 16.31 2.85 -12.57
C GLU A 203 17.02 1.60 -12.03
N CYS A 204 16.25 0.68 -11.44
CA CYS A 204 16.75 -0.63 -11.04
C CYS A 204 16.88 -1.59 -12.22
N PHE A 205 16.13 -1.38 -13.31
CA PHE A 205 16.20 -2.11 -14.58
C PHE A 205 15.56 -1.33 -15.73
#